data_AF-A0AAE1WD13-F1
#
_entry.id   AF-A0AAE1WD13-F1
#
_cell.length_a   1.000
_cell.length_b   1.000
_cell.length_c   1.000
_cell.angle_alpha   90.00
_cell.angle_beta   90.00
_cell.angle_gamma   90.00
#
_symmetry.space_group_name_H-M   'P 1'
#
loop_
_entity.id
_entity.type
_entity.pdbx_description
1 polymer ?
#
loop_
_entity_poly.entity_id
_entity_poly.type
_entity_poly.pdbx_seq_one_letter_code
_entity_poly.pdbx_strand_id
1 'polypeptide(L)'
;MRKAVKVYDGFGSLGSIVDVGGGTGATLAIIVANYPSVCGINFDLPQVLRNAPSYNGIEHIGGDMFVEVPKGDAILLKQIPTSFIINLEGLEGNG
;
A
#
# COMPACT_ATOMS: atom_id res chain seq x y z
N MET A 1 7.74 -7.66 -8.02
CA MET A 1 8.35 -6.96 -6.87
C MET A 1 9.81 -7.33 -6.62
N ARG A 2 10.21 -8.62 -6.55
CA ARG A 2 11.62 -9.02 -6.28
C ARG A 2 12.69 -8.37 -7.19
N LYS A 3 12.39 -8.12 -8.47
CA LYS A 3 13.29 -7.37 -9.36
C LYS A 3 13.29 -5.88 -9.07
N ALA A 4 12.13 -5.30 -8.79
CA ALA A 4 11.96 -3.87 -8.53
C ALA A 4 12.79 -3.42 -7.31
N VAL A 5 12.72 -4.14 -6.19
CA VAL A 5 13.50 -3.81 -4.98
C VAL A 5 15.02 -3.88 -5.18
N LYS A 6 15.51 -4.50 -6.26
CA LYS A 6 16.95 -4.55 -6.60
C LYS A 6 17.42 -3.40 -7.47
N VAL A 7 16.50 -2.73 -8.17
CA VAL A 7 16.83 -1.72 -9.19
C VAL A 7 16.23 -0.34 -8.87
N TYR A 8 15.31 -0.28 -7.92
CA TYR A 8 14.68 0.93 -7.44
C TYR A 8 15.01 1.14 -5.97
N ASP A 9 15.55 2.30 -5.65
CA ASP A 9 16.08 2.71 -4.35
C ASP A 9 15.16 3.68 -3.58
N GLY A 10 14.09 4.17 -4.22
CA GLY A 10 13.18 5.17 -3.63
C GLY A 10 12.39 4.71 -2.39
N PHE A 11 12.51 3.44 -1.98
CA PHE A 11 11.93 2.96 -0.72
C PHE A 11 12.79 3.28 0.51
N GLY A 12 14.12 3.41 0.33
CA GLY A 12 15.06 3.46 1.47
C GLY A 12 14.95 4.72 2.33
N SER A 13 14.40 5.81 1.80
CA SER A 13 14.20 7.07 2.52
C SER A 13 12.83 7.19 3.20
N LEU A 14 11.95 6.20 3.04
CA LEU A 14 10.60 6.24 3.62
C LEU A 14 10.63 5.80 5.08
N GLY A 15 9.86 6.46 5.94
CA GLY A 15 9.49 5.93 7.25
C GLY A 15 8.27 5.01 7.16
N SER A 16 7.36 5.26 6.23
CA SER A 16 6.14 4.48 6.02
C SER A 16 5.70 4.40 4.56
N ILE A 17 5.08 3.28 4.18
CA ILE A 17 4.51 3.07 2.85
C ILE A 17 3.14 2.38 2.95
N VAL A 18 2.17 2.88 2.21
CA VAL A 18 0.80 2.33 2.14
C VAL A 18 0.63 1.60 0.81
N ASP A 19 0.35 0.29 0.83
CA ASP A 19 0.01 -0.49 -0.36
C ASP A 19 -1.51 -0.61 -0.45
N VAL A 20 -2.10 0.17 -1.37
CA VAL A 20 -3.56 0.28 -1.54
C VAL A 20 -4.04 -0.80 -2.51
N GLY A 21 -5.01 -1.59 -2.06
CA GLY A 21 -5.39 -2.83 -2.73
C GLY A 21 -4.26 -3.86 -2.70
N GLY A 22 -3.47 -3.87 -1.62
CA GLY A 22 -2.28 -4.72 -1.46
C GLY A 22 -2.59 -6.21 -1.29
N GLY A 23 -3.87 -6.60 -1.20
CA GLY A 23 -4.34 -7.96 -1.08
C GLY A 23 -3.83 -8.61 0.20
N THR A 24 -3.08 -9.70 0.05
CA THR A 24 -2.50 -10.41 1.19
C THR A 24 -1.29 -9.70 1.82
N GLY A 25 -0.80 -8.59 1.26
CA GLY A 25 0.38 -7.87 1.74
C GLY A 25 1.72 -8.48 1.29
N ALA A 26 1.71 -9.48 0.40
CA ALA A 26 2.93 -10.14 -0.08
C ALA A 26 3.92 -9.20 -0.79
N THR A 27 3.42 -8.12 -1.41
CA THR A 27 4.26 -7.10 -2.04
C THR A 27 5.05 -6.32 -0.98
N LEU A 28 4.37 -5.79 0.04
CA LEU A 28 5.00 -5.11 1.17
C LEU A 28 5.95 -6.02 1.93
N ALA A 29 5.63 -7.31 2.09
CA ALA A 29 6.51 -8.26 2.77
C ALA A 29 7.88 -8.36 2.10
N ILE A 30 7.93 -8.22 0.76
CA ILE A 30 9.20 -8.17 0.03
C ILE A 30 9.92 -6.83 0.27
N ILE A 31 9.19 -5.71 0.31
CA ILE A 31 9.76 -4.38 0.49
C ILE A 31 10.35 -4.25 1.91
N VAL A 32 9.56 -4.49 2.95
CA VAL A 32 9.98 -4.38 4.35
C VAL A 32 11.13 -5.34 4.69
N ALA A 33 11.16 -6.54 4.08
CA ALA A 33 12.30 -7.45 4.24
C ALA A 33 13.62 -6.93 3.66
N ASN A 34 13.58 -6.05 2.64
CA ASN A 34 14.78 -5.41 2.07
C ASN A 34 15.08 -4.05 2.70
N TYR A 35 14.06 -3.39 3.27
CA TYR A 35 14.16 -2.09 3.91
C TYR A 35 13.52 -2.14 5.32
N PRO A 36 14.18 -2.76 6.32
CA PRO A 36 13.56 -3.04 7.63
C PRO A 36 13.21 -1.79 8.45
N SER A 37 13.73 -0.62 8.08
CA SER A 37 13.39 0.66 8.68
C SER A 37 12.05 1.23 8.20
N VAL A 38 11.49 0.69 7.11
CA VAL A 38 10.22 1.13 6.54
C VAL A 38 9.07 0.39 7.23
N CYS A 39 8.09 1.14 7.72
CA CYS A 39 6.83 0.59 8.21
C CYS A 39 5.86 0.36 7.05
N GLY A 40 5.36 -0.87 6.87
CA GLY A 40 4.38 -1.19 5.84
C GLY A 40 2.94 -1.12 6.34
N ILE A 41 2.05 -0.48 5.58
CA ILE A 41 0.60 -0.51 5.81
C ILE A 41 -0.05 -1.18 4.61
N ASN A 42 -0.55 -2.41 4.78
CA ASN A 42 -1.32 -3.10 3.76
C ASN A 42 -2.80 -2.72 3.90
N PHE A 43 -3.32 -2.00 2.92
CA PHE A 43 -4.69 -1.50 2.92
C PHE A 43 -5.53 -2.18 1.85
N ASP A 44 -6.62 -2.83 2.26
CA ASP A 44 -7.55 -3.51 1.36
C ASP A 44 -8.93 -3.61 2.02
N LEU A 45 -9.91 -4.16 1.31
CA LEU A 45 -11.24 -4.41 1.84
C LEU A 45 -11.17 -5.39 3.03
N PRO A 46 -11.95 -5.20 4.11
CA PRO A 46 -11.92 -6.07 5.29
C PRO A 46 -12.10 -7.57 4.97
N GLN A 47 -12.91 -7.90 3.95
CA GLN A 47 -13.08 -9.30 3.52
C GLN A 47 -11.82 -9.93 2.91
N VAL A 48 -10.96 -9.13 2.26
CA VAL A 48 -9.70 -9.60 1.66
C VAL A 48 -8.68 -9.87 2.76
N LEU A 49 -8.61 -8.97 3.76
CA LEU A 49 -7.65 -9.05 4.85
C LEU A 49 -7.92 -10.19 5.84
N ARG A 50 -9.14 -10.72 5.89
CA ARG A 50 -9.52 -11.80 6.82
C ARG A 50 -8.57 -13.00 6.79
N ASN A 51 -7.99 -13.29 5.63
CA ASN A 51 -7.07 -14.42 5.43
C ASN A 51 -5.63 -13.96 5.15
N ALA A 52 -5.31 -12.67 5.34
CA ALA A 52 -3.96 -12.16 5.15
C ALA A 52 -3.06 -12.69 6.29
N PRO A 53 -1.90 -13.28 5.98
CA PRO A 53 -0.96 -13.73 6.99
C PRO A 53 -0.28 -12.52 7.64
N SER A 54 0.01 -12.61 8.94
CA SER A 54 0.78 -11.58 9.63
C SER A 54 2.23 -11.54 9.13
N TYR A 55 2.74 -10.34 8.89
CA TYR A 55 4.14 -10.10 8.55
C TYR A 55 4.75 -9.12 9.56
N ASN A 56 6.01 -9.34 9.95
CA ASN A 56 6.72 -8.40 10.81
C ASN A 56 6.93 -7.06 10.08
N GLY A 57 6.69 -5.95 10.78
CA GLY A 57 6.80 -4.60 10.23
C GLY A 57 5.68 -4.22 9.25
N ILE A 58 4.59 -4.99 9.20
CA ILE A 58 3.41 -4.68 8.38
C ILE A 58 2.15 -4.68 9.25
N GLU A 59 1.36 -3.62 9.12
CA GLU A 59 0.01 -3.51 9.67
C GLU A 59 -1.03 -3.74 8.57
N HIS A 60 -2.09 -4.49 8.88
CA HIS A 60 -3.22 -4.69 7.98
C HIS A 60 -4.38 -3.78 8.41
N ILE A 61 -4.77 -2.85 7.53
CA ILE A 61 -5.86 -1.91 7.79
C ILE A 61 -6.97 -2.14 6.77
N GLY A 62 -8.17 -2.46 7.27
CA GLY A 62 -9.35 -2.66 6.43
C GLY A 62 -10.05 -1.35 6.15
N GLY A 63 -10.42 -1.10 4.89
CA GLY A 63 -11.22 0.07 4.52
C GLY A 63 -11.57 0.11 3.04
N ASP A 64 -12.10 1.24 2.59
CA ASP A 64 -12.45 1.50 1.19
C ASP A 64 -11.64 2.69 0.66
N MET A 65 -10.81 2.44 -0.36
CA MET A 65 -9.94 3.45 -0.95
C MET A 65 -10.68 4.60 -1.65
N PHE A 66 -11.97 4.44 -1.97
CA PHE A 66 -12.81 5.51 -2.50
C PHE A 66 -13.38 6.43 -1.41
N VAL A 67 -13.26 6.02 -0.14
CA VAL A 67 -13.68 6.81 1.02
C VAL A 67 -12.47 7.48 1.65
N GLU A 68 -11.49 6.68 2.07
CA GLU A 68 -10.25 7.17 2.66
C GLU A 68 -9.10 6.18 2.49
N VAL A 69 -7.88 6.70 2.50
CA VAL A 69 -6.65 5.92 2.48
C VAL A 69 -5.81 6.31 3.70
N PRO A 70 -5.19 5.35 4.41
CA PRO A 70 -4.27 5.66 5.51
C PRO A 70 -3.16 6.60 5.07
N LYS A 71 -2.66 7.42 6.00
CA LYS A 71 -1.52 8.30 5.74
C LYS A 71 -0.21 7.51 5.79
N GLY A 72 0.71 7.85 4.90
CA GLY A 72 2.09 7.39 4.91
C GLY A 72 2.94 8.26 4.00
N ASP A 73 4.27 8.06 4.01
CA ASP A 73 5.20 8.89 3.23
C ASP A 73 5.06 8.64 1.72
N ALA A 74 4.62 7.44 1.33
CA ALA A 74 4.31 7.08 -0.04
C ALA A 74 3.11 6.13 -0.13
N ILE A 75 2.42 6.19 -1.27
CA ILE A 75 1.38 5.24 -1.67
C ILE A 75 1.91 4.38 -2.82
N LEU A 76 1.79 3.06 -2.65
CA LEU A 76 2.02 2.07 -3.68
C LEU A 76 0.66 1.60 -4.22
N LEU A 77 0.49 1.72 -5.54
CA LEU A 77 -0.66 1.15 -6.26
C LEU A 77 -0.12 0.12 -7.25
N LYS A 78 -0.32 -1.16 -6.95
CA LYS A 78 0.14 -2.26 -7.82
C LYS A 78 -1.04 -3.03 -8.38
N GLN A 79 -1.18 -3.00 -9.71
CA GLN A 79 -2.22 -3.73 -10.45
C GLN A 79 -3.66 -3.27 -10.13
N ILE A 80 -3.82 -2.06 -9.62
CA ILE A 80 -5.11 -1.38 -9.58
C ILE A 80 -5.44 -0.91 -11.00
N PRO A 81 -6.61 -1.28 -11.56
CA PRO A 81 -6.98 -0.83 -12.89
C PRO A 81 -7.02 0.68 -12.96
N THR A 82 -6.46 1.25 -14.03
CA THR A 82 -6.34 2.71 -14.20
C THR A 82 -7.69 3.44 -14.13
N SER A 83 -8.77 2.76 -14.53
CA SER A 83 -10.15 3.28 -14.43
C SER A 83 -10.60 3.57 -13.00
N PHE A 84 -9.97 2.98 -11.99
CA PHE A 84 -10.26 3.26 -10.58
C PHE A 84 -9.42 4.41 -10.03
N ILE A 85 -8.27 4.71 -10.64
CA ILE A 85 -7.37 5.78 -10.20
C ILE A 85 -7.92 7.15 -10.59
N ILE A 86 -8.54 7.26 -11.77
CA ILE A 86 -9.12 8.53 -12.27
C ILE A 86 -10.26 9.10 -11.40
N ASN A 87 -10.89 8.28 -10.55
CA ASN A 87 -11.93 8.74 -9.64
C ASN A 87 -11.37 9.40 -8.36
N LEU A 88 -10.05 9.37 -8.14
CA LEU A 88 -9.41 10.04 -7.01
C LEU A 88 -9.24 11.56 -7.22
N GLU A 89 -9.40 12.06 -8.45
CA GLU A 89 -9.35 13.50 -8.77
C GLU A 89 -10.73 14.20 -8.64
N GLY A 90 -11.80 13.47 -8.28
CA GLY A 90 -13.17 13.99 -8.20
C GLY A 90 -13.55 14.75 -6.92
N LEU A 91 -12.57 15.12 -6.08
CA LEU A 91 -12.79 15.85 -4.82
C LEU A 91 -12.09 17.23 -4.81
N GLU A 92 -11.95 17.88 -5.95
CA GLU A 92 -11.84 19.34 -5.95
C GLU A 92 -13.22 19.91 -5.56
N GLY A 93 -13.25 20.55 -4.39
CA GLY A 93 -14.46 21.01 -3.74
C GLY A 93 -15.30 21.93 -4.64
N ASN A 94 -16.60 21.63 -4.72
CA ASN A 94 -17.58 22.66 -4.98
C ASN A 94 -17.69 23.53 -3.72
N GLY A 95 -17.26 24.78 -3.85
CA GLY A 95 -17.73 25.88 -3.01
C GLY A 95 -19.19 26.24 -3.28
#